data_AF-A0A7Z6RDZ9-F1
#
_entry.id   AF-A0A7Z6RDZ9-F1
#
_cell.length_a   1.000
_cell.length_b   1.000
_cell.length_c   1.000
_cell.angle_alpha   90.00
_cell.angle_beta   90.00
_cell.angle_gamma   90.00
#
_symmetry.space_group_name_H-M   'P 1'
#
loop_
_entity.id
_entity.type
_entity.pdbx_description
1 polymer ?
#
loop_
_entity_poly.entity_id
_entity_poly.type
_entity_poly.pdbx_seq_one_letter_code
_entity_poly.pdbx_strand_id
1 'polypeptide(L)'
;YVLPYLDYDLISKNPKIICGYSDSTAFLNAIFAKAKIQTYMGPAYSSFKMKEGQPYQTQTWLTAMTENHYELWPSEEWSSDPWYDPSKPRQFFPTEWKIYNHGKASGTIIGGNLSTFGLLRGTPYAPKIERYVLLIEEAEESNFYEFDRNLAAILQAYPHPQAILMGRFPKECGMTPQVFEYILSKHAIFKEIPVIYDMDFAHTQPLLTVTIGAEISVDTTTLSLSIKE
;
A
#
# COMPACT_ATOMS: atom_id res chain seq x y z
N TYR A 1 -8.25 -11.15 -17.25
CA TYR A 1 -8.38 -10.82 -15.81
C TYR A 1 -9.25 -11.87 -15.13
N VAL A 2 -8.85 -12.37 -13.96
CA VAL A 2 -9.47 -13.56 -13.32
C VAL A 2 -10.71 -13.28 -12.47
N LEU A 3 -10.94 -12.02 -12.08
CA LEU A 3 -11.98 -11.63 -11.11
C LEU A 3 -13.41 -12.12 -11.44
N PRO A 4 -13.90 -12.10 -12.71
CA PRO A 4 -15.22 -12.63 -13.04
C PRO A 4 -15.39 -14.15 -12.84
N TYR A 5 -14.29 -14.87 -12.71
CA TYR A 5 -14.27 -16.33 -12.60
C TYR A 5 -14.05 -16.82 -11.17
N LEU A 6 -13.87 -15.91 -10.20
CA LEU A 6 -13.75 -16.27 -8.79
C LEU A 6 -15.13 -16.54 -8.19
N ASP A 7 -15.25 -17.65 -7.45
CA ASP A 7 -16.42 -17.97 -6.65
C ASP A 7 -16.32 -17.23 -5.30
N TYR A 8 -16.85 -16.00 -5.27
CA TYR A 8 -16.82 -15.16 -4.07
C TYR A 8 -17.67 -15.70 -2.91
N ASP A 9 -18.70 -16.49 -3.19
CA ASP A 9 -19.52 -17.13 -2.15
C ASP A 9 -18.73 -18.26 -1.49
N LEU A 10 -17.99 -19.05 -2.28
CA LEU A 10 -17.08 -20.06 -1.76
C LEU A 10 -15.97 -19.44 -0.91
N ILE A 11 -15.36 -18.35 -1.39
CA ILE A 11 -14.34 -17.60 -0.65
C ILE A 11 -14.92 -17.08 0.67
N SER A 12 -16.10 -16.44 0.65
CA SER A 12 -16.78 -15.91 1.84
C SER A 12 -17.06 -16.99 2.90
N LYS A 13 -17.43 -18.21 2.48
CA LYS A 13 -17.69 -19.35 3.38
C LYS A 13 -16.43 -20.03 3.92
N ASN A 14 -15.25 -19.74 3.35
CA ASN A 14 -13.99 -20.36 3.71
C ASN A 14 -12.91 -19.28 3.89
N PRO A 15 -13.04 -18.40 4.90
CA PRO A 15 -12.07 -17.34 5.13
C PRO A 15 -10.70 -17.93 5.42
N LYS A 16 -9.69 -17.47 4.69
CA LYS A 16 -8.28 -17.82 4.86
C LYS A 16 -7.44 -16.58 4.60
N ILE A 17 -6.22 -16.59 5.13
CA ILE A 17 -5.22 -15.56 4.82
C ILE A 17 -4.94 -15.55 3.32
N ILE A 18 -5.10 -14.38 2.71
CA ILE A 18 -4.72 -14.10 1.32
C ILE A 18 -3.77 -12.90 1.36
N CYS A 19 -2.53 -13.12 0.97
CA CYS A 19 -1.45 -12.13 1.08
C CYS A 19 -0.69 -12.00 -0.24
N GLY A 20 -0.36 -10.76 -0.62
CA GLY A 20 0.46 -10.44 -1.78
C GLY A 20 0.62 -8.93 -1.95
N TYR A 21 1.24 -8.48 -3.02
CA TYR A 21 1.37 -7.06 -3.37
C TYR A 21 1.49 -6.92 -4.90
N SER A 22 1.72 -5.71 -5.41
CA SER A 22 1.81 -5.48 -6.86
C SER A 22 0.48 -5.83 -7.57
N ASP A 23 0.51 -6.60 -8.66
CA ASP A 23 -0.69 -7.07 -9.37
C ASP A 23 -1.72 -7.78 -8.45
N SER A 24 -1.26 -8.33 -7.32
CA SER A 24 -2.14 -8.94 -6.33
C SER A 24 -3.17 -7.97 -5.74
N THR A 25 -2.86 -6.66 -5.75
CA THR A 25 -3.76 -5.59 -5.31
C THR A 25 -5.16 -5.70 -5.90
N ALA A 26 -5.30 -6.16 -7.15
CA ALA A 26 -6.60 -6.37 -7.77
C ALA A 26 -7.47 -7.37 -7.01
N PHE A 27 -6.94 -8.57 -6.68
CA PHE A 27 -7.74 -9.57 -5.98
C PHE A 27 -7.87 -9.26 -4.48
N LEU A 28 -6.87 -8.66 -3.84
CA LEU A 28 -6.95 -8.25 -2.43
C LEU A 28 -8.17 -7.35 -2.21
N ASN A 29 -8.29 -6.29 -3.02
CA ASN A 29 -9.40 -5.36 -2.95
C ASN A 29 -10.72 -5.97 -3.46
N ALA A 30 -10.70 -6.78 -4.51
CA ALA A 30 -11.91 -7.41 -5.04
C ALA A 30 -12.51 -8.42 -4.06
N ILE A 31 -11.68 -9.24 -3.40
CA ILE A 31 -12.12 -10.20 -2.39
C ILE A 31 -12.71 -9.46 -1.19
N PHE A 32 -12.04 -8.41 -0.70
CA PHE A 32 -12.61 -7.55 0.32
C PHE A 32 -13.97 -6.96 -0.12
N ALA A 33 -14.05 -6.39 -1.33
CA ALA A 33 -15.27 -5.77 -1.82
C ALA A 33 -16.44 -6.76 -1.95
N LYS A 34 -16.18 -7.96 -2.47
CA LYS A 34 -17.20 -8.95 -2.89
C LYS A 34 -17.50 -10.02 -1.83
N ALA A 35 -16.49 -10.52 -1.13
CA ALA A 35 -16.62 -11.60 -0.14
C ALA A 35 -16.59 -11.10 1.31
N LYS A 36 -16.30 -9.81 1.55
CA LYS A 36 -16.22 -9.18 2.88
C LYS A 36 -15.19 -9.84 3.81
N ILE A 37 -14.11 -10.35 3.21
CA ILE A 37 -12.98 -10.93 3.93
C ILE A 37 -11.81 -9.96 3.83
N GLN A 38 -11.17 -9.68 4.96
CA GLN A 38 -9.92 -8.93 5.02
C GLN A 38 -8.81 -9.71 4.30
N THR A 39 -7.96 -8.98 3.59
CA THR A 39 -6.81 -9.54 2.88
C THR A 39 -5.57 -8.72 3.21
N TYR A 40 -4.39 -9.16 2.81
CA TYR A 40 -3.15 -8.57 3.30
C TYR A 40 -2.29 -8.10 2.14
N MET A 41 -1.98 -6.81 2.11
CA MET A 41 -0.91 -6.30 1.27
C MET A 41 0.42 -6.56 1.99
N GLY A 42 1.24 -7.47 1.49
CA GLY A 42 2.46 -7.91 2.16
C GLY A 42 3.28 -8.85 1.27
N PRO A 43 4.37 -9.43 1.80
CA PRO A 43 5.32 -10.22 1.01
C PRO A 43 4.64 -11.38 0.27
N ALA A 44 5.02 -11.54 -0.99
CA ALA A 44 4.70 -12.74 -1.76
C ALA A 44 5.66 -13.88 -1.35
N TYR A 45 5.36 -15.11 -1.78
CA TYR A 45 6.23 -16.25 -1.50
C TYR A 45 7.69 -16.01 -1.92
N SER A 46 7.90 -15.41 -3.10
CA SER A 46 9.24 -15.08 -3.60
C SER A 46 9.95 -14.03 -2.73
N SER A 47 9.21 -13.09 -2.15
CA SER A 47 9.77 -12.05 -1.26
C SER A 47 10.45 -12.66 -0.04
N PHE A 48 10.04 -13.85 0.42
CA PHE A 48 10.70 -14.61 1.50
C PHE A 48 12.04 -15.24 1.08
N LYS A 49 12.46 -15.11 -0.19
CA LYS A 49 13.78 -15.56 -0.68
C LYS A 49 14.86 -14.48 -0.63
N MET A 50 14.48 -13.22 -0.43
CA MET A 50 15.43 -12.15 -0.13
C MET A 50 16.23 -12.52 1.13
N LYS A 51 17.50 -12.14 1.27
CA LYS A 51 18.28 -12.42 2.49
C LYS A 51 18.31 -11.22 3.42
N GLU A 52 18.68 -10.07 2.87
CA GLU A 52 18.78 -8.80 3.58
C GLU A 52 17.39 -8.20 3.83
N GLY A 53 17.16 -7.54 4.97
CA GLY A 53 15.85 -6.95 5.31
C GLY A 53 14.76 -7.97 5.72
N GLN A 54 15.03 -9.28 5.66
CA GLN A 54 14.04 -10.30 6.04
C GLN A 54 13.53 -10.23 7.48
N PRO A 55 14.34 -9.92 8.51
CA PRO A 55 13.84 -9.87 9.87
C PRO A 55 12.66 -8.92 10.04
N TYR A 56 12.75 -7.71 9.48
CA TYR A 56 11.66 -6.73 9.51
C TYR A 56 10.43 -7.21 8.71
N GLN A 57 10.63 -7.68 7.49
CA GLN A 57 9.53 -8.17 6.64
C GLN A 57 8.81 -9.36 7.28
N THR A 58 9.55 -10.30 7.86
CA THR A 58 9.00 -11.47 8.54
C THR A 58 8.26 -11.07 9.81
N GLN A 59 8.80 -10.13 10.60
CA GLN A 59 8.16 -9.66 11.82
C GLN A 59 6.84 -8.97 11.54
N THR A 60 6.81 -8.00 10.61
CA THR A 60 5.58 -7.28 10.26
C THR A 60 4.54 -8.20 9.65
N TRP A 61 4.95 -9.19 8.85
CA TRP A 61 4.07 -10.23 8.34
C TRP A 61 3.49 -11.10 9.47
N LEU A 62 4.33 -11.62 10.38
CA LEU A 62 3.86 -12.43 11.51
C LEU A 62 2.88 -11.66 12.39
N THR A 63 3.17 -10.40 12.70
CA THR A 63 2.28 -9.53 13.48
C THR A 63 0.92 -9.39 12.79
N ALA A 64 0.88 -9.01 11.51
CA ALA A 64 -0.39 -8.89 10.78
C ALA A 64 -1.16 -10.23 10.65
N MET A 65 -0.46 -11.36 10.60
CA MET A 65 -1.12 -12.68 10.48
C MET A 65 -1.60 -13.27 11.80
N THR A 66 -1.17 -12.73 12.95
CA THR A 66 -1.40 -13.35 14.26
C THR A 66 -2.05 -12.42 15.28
N GLU A 67 -2.13 -11.12 15.01
CA GLU A 67 -2.67 -10.11 15.90
C GLU A 67 -3.87 -9.40 15.27
N ASN A 68 -4.96 -9.22 16.02
CA ASN A 68 -6.14 -8.47 15.56
C ASN A 68 -6.02 -6.95 15.80
N HIS A 69 -4.92 -6.52 16.40
CA HIS A 69 -4.58 -5.12 16.62
C HIS A 69 -3.06 -5.00 16.58
N TYR A 70 -2.53 -4.13 15.72
CA TYR A 70 -1.10 -3.90 15.63
C TYR A 70 -0.76 -2.50 15.10
N GLU A 71 0.45 -2.02 15.40
CA GLU A 71 0.96 -0.76 14.85
C GLU A 71 1.76 -1.01 13.57
N LEU A 72 1.83 -0.01 12.69
CA LEU A 72 2.83 0.05 11.64
C LEU A 72 4.03 0.85 12.13
N TRP A 73 5.24 0.35 11.89
CA TRP A 73 6.49 1.03 12.24
C TRP A 73 7.49 0.99 11.06
N PRO A 74 8.35 2.01 10.90
CA PRO A 74 9.34 2.02 9.81
C PRO A 74 10.39 0.93 9.96
N SER A 75 10.95 0.49 8.82
CA SER A 75 12.20 -0.28 8.81
C SER A 75 13.37 0.59 9.31
N GLU A 76 14.52 -0.01 9.65
CA GLU A 76 15.73 0.78 9.99
C GLU A 76 16.39 1.36 8.73
N GLU A 77 16.46 0.54 7.68
CA GLU A 77 17.06 0.87 6.40
C GLU A 77 16.30 0.22 5.25
N TRP A 78 16.41 0.81 4.07
CA TRP A 78 15.74 0.34 2.85
C TRP A 78 16.67 0.34 1.63
N SER A 79 16.28 -0.41 0.60
CA SER A 79 16.96 -0.57 -0.68
C SER A 79 15.94 -0.73 -1.80
N SER A 80 16.32 -0.36 -3.03
CA SER A 80 15.51 -0.54 -4.26
C SER A 80 16.31 -1.30 -5.33
N ASP A 81 17.24 -2.15 -4.88
CA ASP A 81 18.12 -2.91 -5.76
C ASP A 81 17.55 -4.30 -6.06
N PRO A 82 17.89 -4.90 -7.21
CA PRO A 82 17.38 -6.21 -7.63
C PRO A 82 17.92 -7.34 -6.74
N TRP A 83 17.31 -7.53 -5.58
CA TRP A 83 17.69 -8.51 -4.56
C TRP A 83 17.69 -9.95 -5.04
N TYR A 84 16.95 -10.25 -6.11
CA TYR A 84 16.88 -11.56 -6.74
C TYR A 84 18.11 -11.88 -7.59
N ASP A 85 18.92 -10.88 -7.96
CA ASP A 85 20.16 -11.04 -8.71
C ASP A 85 21.36 -10.94 -7.73
N PRO A 86 21.97 -12.08 -7.34
CA PRO A 86 23.08 -12.09 -6.38
C PRO A 86 24.36 -11.46 -6.94
N SER A 87 24.43 -11.15 -8.25
CA SER A 87 25.57 -10.46 -8.85
C SER A 87 25.52 -8.94 -8.65
N LYS A 88 24.36 -8.40 -8.25
CA LYS A 88 24.15 -6.97 -8.07
C LYS A 88 24.40 -6.58 -6.61
N PRO A 89 25.18 -5.52 -6.34
CA PRO A 89 25.32 -5.03 -4.98
C PRO A 89 23.97 -4.48 -4.49
N ARG A 90 23.77 -4.59 -3.17
CA ARG A 90 22.68 -3.93 -2.46
C ARG A 90 23.23 -2.67 -1.79
N GLN A 91 22.58 -1.55 -2.01
CA GLN A 91 22.78 -0.32 -1.27
C GLN A 91 21.59 -0.07 -0.36
N PHE A 92 21.90 0.22 0.90
CA PHE A 92 20.91 0.56 1.91
C PHE A 92 20.99 2.04 2.29
N PHE A 93 19.83 2.61 2.60
CA PHE A 93 19.65 3.98 3.03
C PHE A 93 18.82 3.98 4.31
N PRO A 94 19.04 4.94 5.24
CA PRO A 94 18.19 5.06 6.41
C PRO A 94 16.73 5.31 5.98
N THR A 95 15.81 4.63 6.66
CA THR A 95 14.38 4.80 6.45
C THR A 95 13.87 6.01 7.22
N GLU A 96 13.09 6.85 6.55
CA GLU A 96 12.39 7.98 7.15
C GLU A 96 11.01 8.11 6.52
N TRP A 97 9.95 7.88 7.31
CA TRP A 97 8.59 8.23 6.89
C TRP A 97 8.40 9.73 6.98
N LYS A 98 7.85 10.32 5.93
CA LYS A 98 7.71 11.76 5.80
C LYS A 98 6.25 12.17 5.80
N ILE A 99 5.99 13.37 6.29
CA ILE A 99 4.63 13.92 6.38
C ILE A 99 4.52 15.06 5.37
N TYR A 100 3.58 14.95 4.43
CA TYR A 100 3.27 16.03 3.49
C TYR A 100 2.25 17.01 4.11
N ASN A 101 1.26 16.48 4.82
CA ASN A 101 0.30 17.28 5.56
C ASN A 101 -0.06 16.62 6.88
N HIS A 102 -0.08 17.42 7.95
CA HIS A 102 -0.40 16.94 9.29
C HIS A 102 -1.92 16.81 9.49
N GLY A 103 -2.31 15.86 10.31
CA GLY A 103 -3.68 15.61 10.73
C GLY A 103 -3.82 14.31 11.52
N LYS A 104 -5.07 14.02 11.86
CA LYS A 104 -5.50 12.74 12.42
C LYS A 104 -6.72 12.26 11.67
N ALA A 105 -6.79 10.97 11.40
CA ALA A 105 -7.90 10.40 10.67
C ALA A 105 -8.04 8.90 10.96
N SER A 106 -9.23 8.38 10.72
CA SER A 106 -9.47 6.94 10.73
C SER A 106 -10.42 6.54 9.61
N GLY A 107 -10.27 5.32 9.11
CA GLY A 107 -11.16 4.70 8.15
C GLY A 107 -10.66 3.33 7.70
N THR A 108 -11.42 2.71 6.82
CA THR A 108 -11.09 1.38 6.30
C THR A 108 -9.95 1.46 5.27
N ILE A 109 -8.97 0.59 5.38
CA ILE A 109 -7.84 0.53 4.43
C ILE A 109 -8.29 -0.04 3.10
N ILE A 110 -8.03 0.68 2.00
CA ILE A 110 -8.16 0.19 0.62
C ILE A 110 -6.95 0.63 -0.20
N GLY A 111 -6.70 -0.03 -1.34
CA GLY A 111 -5.63 0.36 -2.26
C GLY A 111 -4.49 -0.66 -2.34
N GLY A 112 -3.26 -0.19 -2.55
CA GLY A 112 -2.08 -1.01 -2.90
C GLY A 112 -1.36 -0.41 -4.10
N ASN A 113 -0.92 -1.25 -5.04
CA ASN A 113 -0.34 -0.77 -6.30
C ASN A 113 -1.33 0.13 -7.04
N LEU A 114 -0.96 1.39 -7.28
CA LEU A 114 -1.85 2.42 -7.80
C LEU A 114 -2.38 2.07 -9.20
N SER A 115 -1.48 1.63 -10.08
CA SER A 115 -1.80 1.22 -11.44
C SER A 115 -2.82 0.06 -11.44
N THR A 116 -2.57 -0.97 -10.63
CA THR A 116 -3.44 -2.15 -10.50
C THR A 116 -4.78 -1.82 -9.83
N PHE A 117 -4.77 -1.07 -8.72
CA PHE A 117 -6.00 -0.65 -8.04
C PHE A 117 -6.89 0.19 -8.97
N GLY A 118 -6.27 1.01 -9.82
CA GLY A 118 -6.94 1.79 -10.84
C GLY A 118 -7.75 0.96 -11.85
N LEU A 119 -7.38 -0.30 -12.10
CA LEU A 119 -8.12 -1.20 -12.99
C LEU A 119 -9.49 -1.60 -12.45
N LEU A 120 -9.71 -1.48 -11.14
CA LEU A 120 -10.99 -1.82 -10.51
C LEU A 120 -12.05 -0.73 -10.71
N ARG A 121 -11.65 0.52 -11.00
CA ARG A 121 -12.57 1.66 -11.15
C ARG A 121 -13.66 1.36 -12.19
N GLY A 122 -14.92 1.62 -11.83
CA GLY A 122 -16.07 1.37 -12.70
C GLY A 122 -16.50 -0.11 -12.82
N THR A 123 -15.79 -1.03 -12.17
CA THR A 123 -16.14 -2.45 -12.12
C THR A 123 -16.91 -2.80 -10.84
N PRO A 124 -17.63 -3.93 -10.77
CA PRO A 124 -18.26 -4.39 -9.53
C PRO A 124 -17.25 -4.85 -8.46
N TYR A 125 -15.96 -4.91 -8.78
CA TYR A 125 -14.88 -5.36 -7.89
C TYR A 125 -14.23 -4.21 -7.10
N ALA A 126 -14.55 -2.96 -7.44
CA ALA A 126 -14.08 -1.79 -6.70
C ALA A 126 -14.68 -1.77 -5.28
N PRO A 127 -13.88 -1.62 -4.21
CA PRO A 127 -14.41 -1.38 -2.87
C PRO A 127 -15.28 -0.12 -2.84
N LYS A 128 -16.48 -0.21 -2.26
CA LYS A 128 -17.38 0.92 -2.03
C LYS A 128 -17.47 1.17 -0.53
N ILE A 129 -16.61 2.05 -0.04
CA ILE A 129 -16.48 2.39 1.37
C ILE A 129 -16.63 3.90 1.51
N GLU A 130 -17.43 4.35 2.48
CA GLU A 130 -17.68 5.78 2.71
C GLU A 130 -16.48 6.48 3.36
N ARG A 131 -15.91 5.86 4.39
CA ARG A 131 -14.76 6.38 5.13
C ARG A 131 -13.57 5.46 4.95
N TYR A 132 -12.62 5.86 4.12
CA TYR A 132 -11.47 5.04 3.78
C TYR A 132 -10.16 5.78 3.95
N VAL A 133 -9.12 5.04 4.28
CA VAL A 133 -7.72 5.46 4.16
C VAL A 133 -7.16 4.80 2.91
N LEU A 134 -6.65 5.62 1.99
CA LEU A 134 -6.16 5.15 0.70
C LEU A 134 -4.65 4.88 0.79
N LEU A 135 -4.28 3.62 0.64
CA LEU A 135 -2.89 3.20 0.50
C LEU A 135 -2.53 3.19 -0.99
N ILE A 136 -1.47 3.87 -1.38
CA ILE A 136 -0.95 3.83 -2.75
C ILE A 136 0.54 3.56 -2.78
N GLU A 137 0.99 2.71 -3.69
CA GLU A 137 2.40 2.49 -3.99
C GLU A 137 2.56 2.28 -5.50
N GLU A 138 3.80 2.31 -5.98
CA GLU A 138 4.10 2.08 -7.38
C GLU A 138 5.37 1.23 -7.56
N ALA A 139 5.43 0.50 -8.67
CA ALA A 139 6.48 -0.47 -8.99
C ALA A 139 7.60 0.08 -9.88
N GLU A 140 8.72 -0.63 -9.94
CA GLU A 140 9.92 -0.28 -10.72
C GLU A 140 9.66 -0.17 -12.25
N GLU A 141 8.59 -0.76 -12.76
CA GLU A 141 8.21 -0.65 -14.17
C GLU A 141 7.49 0.66 -14.52
N SER A 142 7.14 1.47 -13.52
CA SER A 142 6.39 2.71 -13.70
C SER A 142 7.30 3.95 -13.74
N ASN A 143 6.69 5.12 -13.86
CA ASN A 143 7.38 6.41 -13.80
C ASN A 143 6.48 7.49 -13.20
N PHE A 144 7.07 8.64 -12.87
CA PHE A 144 6.34 9.75 -12.26
C PHE A 144 5.17 10.28 -13.11
N TYR A 145 5.21 10.13 -14.44
CA TYR A 145 4.13 10.56 -15.32
C TYR A 145 2.93 9.60 -15.25
N GLU A 146 3.17 8.30 -15.21
CA GLU A 146 2.13 7.30 -14.97
C GLU A 146 1.53 7.45 -13.57
N PHE A 147 2.35 7.73 -12.55
CA PHE A 147 1.87 8.04 -11.21
C PHE A 147 0.94 9.27 -11.20
N ASP A 148 1.34 10.39 -11.81
CA ASP A 148 0.52 11.62 -11.91
C ASP A 148 -0.85 11.33 -12.53
N ARG A 149 -0.87 10.60 -13.65
CA ARG A 149 -2.10 10.24 -14.36
C ARG A 149 -2.99 9.31 -13.55
N ASN A 150 -2.42 8.27 -12.97
CA ASN A 150 -3.18 7.28 -12.20
C ASN A 150 -3.69 7.88 -10.88
N LEU A 151 -2.94 8.79 -10.27
CA LEU A 151 -3.36 9.54 -9.09
C LEU A 151 -4.54 10.45 -9.41
N ALA A 152 -4.46 11.22 -10.49
CA ALA A 152 -5.58 12.05 -10.93
C ALA A 152 -6.84 11.22 -11.23
N ALA A 153 -6.68 10.03 -11.84
CA ALA A 153 -7.79 9.13 -12.13
C ALA A 153 -8.37 8.49 -10.84
N ILE A 154 -7.53 8.08 -9.89
CA ILE A 154 -8.02 7.47 -8.65
C ILE A 154 -8.75 8.48 -7.76
N LEU A 155 -8.26 9.71 -7.67
CA LEU A 155 -8.92 10.77 -6.88
C LEU A 155 -10.24 11.22 -7.51
N GLN A 156 -10.49 11.00 -8.81
CA GLN A 156 -11.82 11.20 -9.39
C GLN A 156 -12.80 10.08 -9.02
N ALA A 157 -12.32 8.84 -8.90
CA ALA A 157 -13.15 7.71 -8.50
C ALA A 157 -13.34 7.59 -6.98
N TYR A 158 -12.37 8.06 -6.22
CA TYR A 158 -12.29 8.05 -4.75
C TYR A 158 -11.90 9.46 -4.25
N PRO A 159 -12.83 10.43 -4.31
CA PRO A 159 -12.51 11.85 -4.08
C PRO A 159 -12.32 12.31 -2.63
N HIS A 160 -12.74 11.51 -1.64
CA HIS A 160 -12.75 11.94 -0.23
C HIS A 160 -12.05 10.96 0.73
N PRO A 161 -10.77 10.61 0.49
CA PRO A 161 -10.01 9.82 1.44
C PRO A 161 -9.89 10.54 2.78
N GLN A 162 -9.91 9.79 3.88
CA GLN A 162 -9.69 10.33 5.23
C GLN A 162 -8.21 10.59 5.49
N ALA A 163 -7.34 9.76 4.90
CA ALA A 163 -5.89 9.89 4.90
C ALA A 163 -5.33 9.23 3.64
N ILE A 164 -4.11 9.59 3.26
CA ILE A 164 -3.36 8.89 2.21
C ILE A 164 -2.01 8.44 2.76
N LEU A 165 -1.72 7.16 2.55
CA LEU A 165 -0.46 6.53 2.92
C LEU A 165 0.26 6.12 1.64
N MET A 166 1.40 6.75 1.34
CA MET A 166 2.14 6.52 0.11
C MET A 166 3.40 5.69 0.35
N GLY A 167 3.52 4.60 -0.40
CA GLY A 167 4.73 3.82 -0.47
C GLY A 167 5.88 4.62 -1.06
N ARG A 168 7.08 4.27 -0.63
CA ARG A 168 8.32 4.76 -1.23
C ARG A 168 8.40 4.35 -2.70
N PHE A 169 8.79 5.30 -3.54
CA PHE A 169 8.95 5.06 -4.96
C PHE A 169 10.27 4.34 -5.25
N PRO A 170 10.26 3.26 -6.04
CA PRO A 170 11.47 2.72 -6.64
C PRO A 170 12.26 3.79 -7.41
N LYS A 171 13.58 3.67 -7.44
CA LYS A 171 14.46 4.66 -8.09
C LYS A 171 14.16 4.82 -9.59
N GLU A 172 13.69 3.74 -10.23
CA GLU A 172 13.29 3.65 -11.63
C GLU A 172 12.13 4.59 -11.95
N CYS A 173 11.27 4.89 -10.97
CA CYS A 173 10.13 5.80 -11.17
C CYS A 173 10.55 7.25 -11.48
N GLY A 174 11.80 7.63 -11.17
CA GLY A 174 12.29 9.00 -11.40
C GLY A 174 11.57 10.06 -10.56
N MET A 175 11.04 9.68 -9.40
CA MET A 175 10.26 10.56 -8.52
C MET A 175 11.18 11.45 -7.66
N THR A 176 11.63 12.57 -8.21
CA THR A 176 12.40 13.55 -7.43
C THR A 176 11.50 14.32 -6.45
N PRO A 177 12.03 14.91 -5.37
CA PRO A 177 11.22 15.72 -4.45
C PRO A 177 10.47 16.86 -5.13
N GLN A 178 11.06 17.50 -6.14
CA GLN A 178 10.43 18.59 -6.89
C GLN A 178 9.27 18.08 -7.76
N VAL A 179 9.42 16.92 -8.38
CA VAL A 179 8.36 16.29 -9.17
C VAL A 179 7.22 15.83 -8.27
N PHE A 180 7.55 15.21 -7.14
CA PHE A 180 6.59 14.78 -6.13
C PHE A 180 5.75 15.97 -5.64
N GLU A 181 6.38 17.03 -5.16
CA GLU A 181 5.71 18.26 -4.71
C GLU A 181 4.83 18.85 -5.83
N TYR A 182 5.35 18.92 -7.05
CA TYR A 182 4.60 19.43 -8.19
C TYR A 182 3.33 18.62 -8.45
N ILE A 183 3.41 17.29 -8.45
CA ILE A 183 2.25 16.40 -8.66
C ILE A 183 1.21 16.60 -7.54
N LEU A 184 1.62 16.52 -6.27
CA LEU A 184 0.72 16.70 -5.12
C LEU A 184 0.06 18.08 -5.12
N SER A 185 0.80 19.13 -5.45
CA SER A 185 0.29 20.50 -5.43
C SER A 185 -0.93 20.74 -6.33
N LYS A 186 -1.17 19.87 -7.33
CA LYS A 186 -2.33 19.93 -8.23
C LYS A 186 -3.64 19.51 -7.56
N HIS A 187 -3.59 18.83 -6.42
CA HIS A 187 -4.76 18.26 -5.76
C HIS A 187 -4.95 18.88 -4.38
N ALA A 188 -5.96 19.75 -4.25
CA ALA A 188 -6.23 20.50 -3.01
C ALA A 188 -6.43 19.61 -1.78
N ILE A 189 -7.01 18.41 -1.96
CA ILE A 189 -7.30 17.45 -0.89
C ILE A 189 -6.07 17.11 -0.04
N PHE A 190 -4.86 17.08 -0.62
CA PHE A 190 -3.65 16.75 0.12
C PHE A 190 -3.26 17.78 1.18
N LYS A 191 -3.84 18.99 1.14
CA LYS A 191 -3.66 20.02 2.17
C LYS A 191 -4.75 19.98 3.25
N GLU A 192 -5.76 19.13 3.07
CA GLU A 192 -6.93 19.03 3.94
C GLU A 192 -6.91 17.78 4.81
N ILE A 193 -6.21 16.73 4.37
CA ILE A 193 -6.16 15.42 5.04
C ILE A 193 -4.72 15.05 5.44
N PRO A 194 -4.51 14.18 6.44
CA PRO A 194 -3.19 13.65 6.73
C PRO A 194 -2.62 12.85 5.56
N VAL A 195 -1.37 13.15 5.21
CA VAL A 195 -0.64 12.47 4.14
C VAL A 195 0.74 12.08 4.64
N ILE A 196 1.00 10.77 4.68
CA ILE A 196 2.31 10.19 5.01
C ILE A 196 2.85 9.54 3.74
N TYR A 197 4.13 9.70 3.47
CA TYR A 197 4.80 9.13 2.30
C TYR A 197 6.17 8.57 2.66
N ASP A 198 6.81 7.95 1.66
CA ASP A 198 8.12 7.30 1.81
C ASP A 198 8.05 6.09 2.76
N MET A 199 6.89 5.41 2.78
CA MET A 199 6.62 4.25 3.63
C MET A 199 7.14 2.94 3.02
N ASP A 200 7.40 1.94 3.86
CA ASP A 200 7.95 0.62 3.50
C ASP A 200 6.91 -0.30 2.84
N PHE A 201 6.21 0.19 1.82
CA PHE A 201 5.23 -0.59 1.07
C PHE A 201 5.86 -1.18 -0.21
N ALA A 202 5.66 -2.47 -0.41
CA ALA A 202 5.77 -3.16 -1.70
C ALA A 202 7.16 -3.11 -2.39
N HIS A 203 7.37 -2.26 -3.41
CA HIS A 203 8.46 -2.41 -4.39
C HIS A 203 9.81 -1.79 -3.97
N THR A 204 9.91 -1.26 -2.75
CA THR A 204 11.20 -1.09 -2.06
C THR A 204 11.31 -2.08 -0.91
N GLN A 205 12.53 -2.46 -0.53
CA GLN A 205 12.78 -3.50 0.45
C GLN A 205 13.48 -2.96 1.71
N PRO A 206 13.12 -3.46 2.89
CA PRO A 206 12.08 -4.45 3.13
C PRO A 206 10.68 -3.85 3.00
N LEU A 207 9.66 -4.70 2.81
CA LEU A 207 8.26 -4.26 2.84
C LEU A 207 7.54 -4.73 4.10
N LEU A 208 6.63 -3.90 4.60
CA LEU A 208 5.75 -4.22 5.72
C LEU A 208 4.42 -4.80 5.23
N THR A 209 3.67 -5.42 6.15
CA THR A 209 2.34 -6.01 5.87
C THR A 209 1.20 -5.16 6.42
N VAL A 210 0.17 -4.90 5.60
CA VAL A 210 -1.03 -4.12 5.94
C VAL A 210 -2.30 -4.90 5.61
N THR A 211 -3.28 -4.91 6.52
CA THR A 211 -4.59 -5.54 6.29
C THR A 211 -5.52 -4.64 5.47
N ILE A 212 -5.77 -5.00 4.21
CA ILE A 212 -6.81 -4.41 3.37
C ILE A 212 -8.19 -4.78 3.90
N GLY A 213 -9.02 -3.76 4.14
CA GLY A 213 -10.36 -3.90 4.70
C GLY A 213 -10.44 -3.78 6.22
N ALA A 214 -9.31 -3.66 6.92
CA ALA A 214 -9.28 -3.35 8.35
C ALA A 214 -9.45 -1.84 8.60
N GLU A 215 -9.84 -1.46 9.82
CA GLU A 215 -9.86 -0.07 10.26
C GLU A 215 -8.44 0.36 10.67
N ILE A 216 -8.01 1.54 10.23
CA ILE A 216 -6.76 2.16 10.67
C ILE A 216 -7.03 3.51 11.30
N SER A 217 -6.27 3.84 12.35
CA SER A 217 -6.17 5.20 12.90
C SER A 217 -4.78 5.76 12.63
N VAL A 218 -4.72 6.96 12.10
CA VAL A 218 -3.50 7.67 11.70
C VAL A 218 -3.38 8.94 12.54
N ASP A 219 -2.24 9.10 13.20
CA ASP A 219 -1.86 10.32 13.92
C ASP A 219 -0.47 10.78 13.48
N THR A 220 -0.43 11.82 12.64
CA THR A 220 0.84 12.37 12.11
C THR A 220 1.64 13.15 13.15
N THR A 221 1.07 13.51 14.30
CA THR A 221 1.79 14.25 15.35
C THR A 221 2.72 13.32 16.13
N THR A 222 2.24 12.11 16.43
CA THR A 222 3.01 11.07 17.12
C THR A 222 3.60 10.03 16.17
N LEU A 223 3.25 10.11 14.87
CA LEU A 223 3.54 9.10 13.85
C LEU A 223 3.06 7.69 14.27
N SER A 224 1.85 7.61 14.85
CA SER A 224 1.21 6.34 15.21
C SER A 224 0.19 5.94 14.14
N LEU A 225 0.27 4.68 13.73
CA LEU A 225 -0.59 4.07 12.72
C LEU A 225 -1.08 2.72 13.26
N SER A 226 -2.29 2.73 13.80
CA SER A 226 -2.86 1.61 14.55
C SER A 226 -3.94 0.91 13.72
N ILE A 227 -3.77 -0.38 13.46
CA ILE A 227 -4.72 -1.21 12.71
C ILE A 227 -5.53 -2.05 13.68
N LYS A 228 -6.84 -2.16 13.41
CA LYS A 228 -7.77 -3.02 14.12
C LYS A 228 -8.63 -3.82 13.14
N GLU A 229 -8.57 -5.14 13.28
CA GLU A 229 -9.30 -6.11 12.45
C GLU A 229 -10.73 -6.39 12.94
#